data_AF-A0A5J0ITA7-F1
#
_entry.id   AF-A0A5J0ITA7-F1
#
_cell.length_a   1.000
_cell.length_b   1.000
_cell.length_c   1.000
_cell.angle_alpha   90.00
_cell.angle_beta   90.00
_cell.angle_gamma   90.00
#
_symmetry.space_group_name_H-M   'P 1'
#
loop_
_entity.id
_entity.type
_entity.pdbx_description
1 polymer ?
#
loop_
_entity_poly.entity_id
_entity_poly.type
_entity_poly.pdbx_seq_one_letter_code
_entity_poly.pdbx_strand_id
1 'polypeptide(L)'
;MKKDFTMKKIVCAVIALLLTLPAWAKLNAHEEARINAMLNALAQKKDLTFVRNGDAHNCEEAVSHLRLKLGNTRNRIDTAEQFIDKVASSSSITGKPYIVKIPGKSDENAQPYLHALIAETDKTVAP
;
A
#
# COMPACT_ATOMS: atom_id res chain seq x y z
N MET A 1 -54.07 -32.16 1.54
CA MET A 1 -53.52 -31.98 0.17
C MET A 1 -53.79 -30.52 -0.21
N LYS A 2 -52.86 -29.58 -0.03
CA LYS A 2 -51.80 -29.23 -0.99
C LYS A 2 -50.56 -28.74 -0.22
N LYS A 3 -49.46 -29.38 -0.57
CA LYS A 3 -48.15 -29.38 0.05
C LYS A 3 -47.20 -28.52 -0.80
N ASP A 4 -46.32 -27.79 -0.13
CA ASP A 4 -44.89 -27.73 -0.46
C ASP A 4 -44.39 -26.96 -1.71
N PHE A 5 -45.17 -26.10 -2.38
CA PHE A 5 -44.69 -25.44 -3.61
C PHE A 5 -44.12 -24.02 -3.48
N THR A 6 -44.50 -23.23 -2.46
CA THR A 6 -44.12 -21.80 -2.43
C THR A 6 -42.81 -21.54 -1.66
N MET A 7 -42.51 -22.33 -0.63
CA MET A 7 -41.36 -22.07 0.25
C MET A 7 -40.01 -22.53 -0.33
N LYS A 8 -40.03 -23.33 -1.41
CA LYS A 8 -38.82 -23.90 -2.05
C LYS A 8 -38.19 -22.97 -3.10
N LYS A 9 -38.96 -22.03 -3.67
CA LYS A 9 -38.48 -21.12 -4.73
C LYS A 9 -37.79 -19.86 -4.20
N ILE A 10 -38.11 -19.43 -2.98
CA ILE A 10 -37.49 -18.26 -2.34
C ILE A 10 -36.12 -18.62 -1.76
N VAL A 11 -35.95 -19.85 -1.27
CA VAL A 11 -34.66 -20.33 -0.72
C VAL A 11 -33.58 -20.44 -1.81
N CYS A 12 -33.95 -20.73 -3.07
CA CYS A 12 -32.98 -20.79 -4.17
C CYS A 12 -32.54 -19.42 -4.71
N ALA A 13 -33.30 -18.34 -4.48
CA ALA A 13 -32.96 -17.02 -5.01
C ALA A 13 -31.97 -16.24 -4.12
N VAL A 14 -31.85 -16.57 -2.83
CA VAL A 14 -30.95 -15.88 -1.89
C VAL A 14 -29.56 -16.51 -1.84
N ILE A 15 -29.43 -17.80 -2.17
CA ILE A 15 -28.14 -18.52 -2.17
C ILE A 15 -27.31 -18.21 -3.44
N ALA A 16 -27.94 -17.76 -4.54
CA ALA A 16 -27.22 -17.42 -5.77
C ALA A 16 -26.54 -16.04 -5.77
N LEU A 17 -26.81 -15.18 -4.77
CA LEU A 17 -26.24 -13.82 -4.70
C LEU A 17 -25.06 -13.72 -3.70
N LEU A 18 -24.66 -14.81 -3.04
CA LEU A 18 -23.63 -14.80 -2.01
C LEU A 18 -22.23 -15.23 -2.49
N LEU A 19 -21.98 -15.30 -3.79
CA LEU A 19 -20.70 -15.78 -4.35
C LEU A 19 -19.78 -14.69 -4.90
N THR A 20 -20.14 -13.41 -4.81
CA THR A 20 -19.19 -12.32 -5.07
C THR A 20 -18.60 -11.80 -3.77
N LEU A 21 -18.05 -12.69 -2.94
CA LEU A 21 -17.05 -12.24 -1.98
C LEU A 21 -15.87 -11.76 -2.83
N PRO A 22 -15.43 -10.50 -2.73
CA PRO A 22 -14.15 -10.13 -3.32
C PRO A 22 -13.14 -11.07 -2.68
N ALA A 23 -12.52 -11.93 -3.50
CA ALA A 23 -11.37 -12.69 -3.06
C ALA A 23 -10.42 -11.65 -2.45
N TRP A 24 -10.15 -11.74 -1.15
CA TRP A 24 -9.17 -10.86 -0.51
C TRP A 24 -7.83 -11.13 -1.20
N ALA A 25 -7.53 -10.32 -2.22
CA ALA A 25 -6.37 -10.49 -3.05
C ALA A 25 -5.17 -10.07 -2.22
N LYS A 26 -4.50 -11.05 -1.61
CA LYS A 26 -3.23 -10.81 -0.94
C LYS A 26 -2.25 -10.22 -1.95
N LEU A 27 -1.48 -9.21 -1.52
CA LEU A 27 -0.38 -8.62 -2.30
C LEU A 27 0.43 -9.71 -3.03
N ASN A 28 0.32 -9.71 -4.36
CA ASN A 28 0.94 -10.73 -5.20
C ASN A 28 2.46 -10.49 -5.32
N ALA A 29 3.17 -11.44 -5.94
CA ALA A 29 4.63 -11.37 -6.04
C ALA A 29 5.12 -10.18 -6.88
N HIS A 30 4.39 -9.80 -7.93
CA HIS A 30 4.72 -8.67 -8.79
C HIS A 30 4.61 -7.34 -8.03
N GLU A 31 3.48 -7.09 -7.38
CA GLU A 31 3.25 -5.88 -6.59
C GLU A 31 4.24 -5.77 -5.42
N GLU A 32 4.58 -6.88 -4.79
CA GLU A 32 5.64 -6.89 -3.78
C GLU A 32 7.03 -6.57 -4.38
N ALA A 33 7.34 -7.07 -5.57
CA ALA A 33 8.59 -6.74 -6.26
C ALA A 33 8.69 -5.23 -6.56
N ARG A 34 7.60 -4.61 -7.01
CA ARG A 34 7.50 -3.16 -7.22
C ARG A 34 7.77 -2.36 -5.94
N ILE A 35 7.11 -2.73 -4.84
CA ILE A 35 7.35 -2.10 -3.53
C ILE A 35 8.82 -2.26 -3.11
N ASN A 36 9.38 -3.46 -3.25
CA ASN A 36 10.77 -3.71 -2.87
C ASN A 36 11.77 -2.93 -3.71
N ALA A 37 11.55 -2.79 -5.01
CA ALA A 37 12.37 -1.97 -5.90
C ALA A 37 12.34 -0.50 -5.47
N MET A 38 11.14 0.05 -5.21
CA MET A 38 10.97 1.42 -4.69
C MET A 38 11.70 1.61 -3.35
N LEU A 39 11.55 0.70 -2.39
CA LEU A 39 12.20 0.80 -1.07
C LEU A 39 13.74 0.70 -1.18
N ASN A 40 14.25 -0.13 -2.09
CA ASN A 40 15.68 -0.22 -2.36
C ASN A 40 16.20 1.10 -2.98
N ALA A 41 15.47 1.69 -3.92
CA ALA A 41 15.84 2.97 -4.52
C ALA A 41 15.79 4.11 -3.50
N LEU A 42 14.80 4.10 -2.58
CA LEU A 42 14.72 5.06 -1.48
C LEU A 42 15.95 4.98 -0.57
N ALA A 43 16.40 3.77 -0.21
CA ALA A 43 17.58 3.56 0.63
C ALA A 43 18.86 4.17 0.04
N GLN A 44 18.96 4.33 -1.29
CA GLN A 44 20.13 4.90 -1.96
C GLN A 44 20.16 6.44 -1.95
N LYS A 45 19.10 7.13 -1.49
CA LYS A 45 19.01 8.59 -1.51
C LYS A 45 19.72 9.20 -0.29
N LYS A 46 21.04 9.39 -0.40
CA LYS A 46 21.90 9.82 0.72
C LYS A 46 21.56 11.18 1.32
N ASP A 47 21.14 12.13 0.50
CA ASP A 47 20.87 13.51 0.94
C ASP A 47 19.39 13.74 1.32
N LEU A 48 18.55 12.72 1.21
CA LEU A 48 17.13 12.84 1.51
C LEU A 48 16.89 12.59 3.00
N THR A 49 16.14 13.49 3.63
CA THR A 49 15.60 13.32 4.99
C THR A 49 14.12 13.05 4.94
N PHE A 50 13.68 12.03 5.66
CA PHE A 50 12.29 11.64 5.78
C PHE A 50 11.77 12.05 7.16
N VAL A 51 10.84 13.00 7.21
CA VAL A 51 10.32 13.55 8.46
C VAL A 51 8.98 12.93 8.80
N ARG A 52 8.94 12.24 9.93
CA ARG A 52 7.75 11.55 10.46
C ARG A 52 7.33 12.19 11.77
N ASN A 53 6.12 12.74 11.81
CA ASN A 53 5.56 13.41 12.99
C ASN A 53 6.44 14.54 13.58
N GLY A 54 7.33 15.13 12.77
CA GLY A 54 8.28 16.18 13.19
C GLY A 54 9.70 15.66 13.41
N ASP A 55 9.88 14.35 13.55
CA ASP A 55 11.20 13.75 13.75
C ASP A 55 11.86 13.43 12.41
N ALA A 56 13.11 13.86 12.26
CA ALA A 56 13.92 13.59 11.08
C ALA A 56 14.50 12.18 11.13
N HIS A 57 14.37 11.46 10.01
CA HIS A 57 14.96 10.15 9.81
C HIS A 57 15.76 10.15 8.50
N ASN A 58 16.89 9.45 8.51
CA ASN A 58 17.61 9.19 7.27
C ASN A 58 16.86 8.13 6.42
N CYS A 59 17.31 7.92 5.18
CA CYS A 59 16.65 6.98 4.28
C CYS A 59 16.69 5.52 4.76
N GLU A 60 17.75 5.09 5.45
CA GLU A 60 17.84 3.72 5.98
C GLU A 60 16.80 3.48 7.09
N GLU A 61 16.66 4.43 8.01
CA GLU A 61 15.65 4.43 9.07
C GLU A 61 14.24 4.48 8.51
N ALA A 62 14.01 5.34 7.51
CA ALA A 62 12.73 5.44 6.82
C ALA A 62 12.36 4.11 6.15
N VAL A 63 13.28 3.50 5.40
CA VAL A 63 13.06 2.21 4.73
C VAL A 63 12.81 1.09 5.74
N SER A 64 13.58 1.04 6.83
CA SER A 64 13.34 0.08 7.92
C SER A 64 11.91 0.21 8.47
N HIS A 65 11.46 1.44 8.73
CA HIS A 65 10.09 1.70 9.16
C HIS A 65 9.05 1.28 8.12
N LEU A 66 9.27 1.59 6.84
CA LEU A 66 8.34 1.23 5.76
C LEU A 66 8.27 -0.30 5.54
N ARG A 67 9.39 -1.02 5.67
CA ARG A 67 9.42 -2.49 5.62
C ARG A 67 8.63 -3.11 6.78
N LEU A 68 8.75 -2.56 7.99
CA LEU A 68 7.93 -2.98 9.12
C LEU A 68 6.43 -2.79 8.82
N LYS A 69 6.04 -1.62 8.29
CA LYS A 69 4.64 -1.36 7.92
C LYS A 69 4.16 -2.30 6.82
N LEU A 70 4.98 -2.59 5.80
CA LEU A 70 4.66 -3.55 4.75
C LEU A 70 4.36 -4.93 5.33
N GLY A 71 5.23 -5.46 6.20
CA GLY A 71 5.03 -6.75 6.86
C GLY A 71 3.69 -6.84 7.61
N ASN A 72 3.30 -5.76 8.29
CA ASN A 72 2.06 -5.69 9.06
C ASN A 72 0.79 -5.49 8.21
N THR A 73 0.93 -4.99 6.98
CA THR A 73 -0.21 -4.57 6.15
C THR A 73 -0.36 -5.39 4.87
N ARG A 74 0.59 -6.26 4.54
CA ARG A 74 0.61 -7.07 3.31
C ARG A 74 -0.71 -7.78 2.98
N ASN A 75 -1.42 -8.27 3.98
CA ASN A 75 -2.70 -8.98 3.79
C ASN A 75 -3.92 -8.04 3.66
N ARG A 76 -3.70 -6.72 3.61
CA ARG A 76 -4.73 -5.67 3.57
C ARG A 76 -4.56 -4.72 2.38
N ILE A 77 -3.59 -5.00 1.52
CA ILE A 77 -3.28 -4.22 0.33
C ILE A 77 -3.13 -5.16 -0.87
N ASP A 78 -3.58 -4.68 -2.02
CA ASP A 78 -3.57 -5.43 -3.28
C ASP A 78 -2.45 -4.96 -4.20
N THR A 79 -2.07 -3.67 -4.14
CA THR A 79 -1.13 -3.02 -5.07
C THR A 79 -0.07 -2.19 -4.36
N ALA A 80 1.01 -1.87 -5.09
CA ALA A 80 2.07 -0.99 -4.62
C ALA A 80 1.59 0.45 -4.39
N GLU A 81 0.64 0.95 -5.19
CA GLU A 81 0.01 2.26 -4.99
C GLU A 81 -0.77 2.29 -3.68
N GLN A 82 -1.51 1.22 -3.36
CA GLN A 82 -2.19 1.13 -2.07
C GLN A 82 -1.21 1.12 -0.91
N PHE A 83 -0.03 0.50 -1.06
CA PHE A 83 1.04 0.62 -0.07
C PHE A 83 1.47 2.08 0.09
N ILE A 84 1.70 2.81 -1.00
CA ILE A 84 2.08 4.23 -0.93
C ILE A 84 1.00 5.06 -0.24
N ASP A 85 -0.24 4.98 -0.71
CA ASP A 85 -1.32 5.87 -0.30
C ASP A 85 -1.84 5.57 1.10
N LYS A 86 -1.98 4.30 1.47
CA LYS A 86 -2.60 3.89 2.74
C LYS A 86 -1.59 3.58 3.84
N VAL A 87 -0.33 3.33 3.48
CA VAL A 87 0.66 2.78 4.41
C VAL A 87 1.93 3.63 4.47
N ALA A 88 2.53 4.01 3.35
CA ALA A 88 3.86 4.61 3.36
C ALA A 88 3.86 6.15 3.46
N SER A 89 2.74 6.80 3.14
CA SER A 89 2.63 8.27 3.05
C SER A 89 2.38 9.00 4.38
N SER A 90 1.86 8.30 5.39
CA SER A 90 1.36 8.93 6.61
C SER A 90 1.44 8.05 7.85
N SER A 91 1.38 8.68 9.02
CA SER A 91 1.36 8.01 10.32
C SER A 91 0.00 7.36 10.56
N SER A 92 -0.03 6.06 10.82
CA SER A 92 -1.28 5.36 11.17
C SER A 92 -1.81 5.73 12.56
N ILE A 93 -1.00 6.40 13.39
CA ILE A 93 -1.36 6.82 14.75
C ILE A 93 -1.96 8.23 14.75
N THR A 94 -1.33 9.14 14.00
CA THR A 94 -1.66 10.59 14.05
C THR A 94 -2.34 11.08 12.78
N GLY A 95 -2.37 10.30 11.70
CA GLY A 95 -2.88 10.68 10.39
C GLY A 95 -2.03 11.71 9.63
N LYS A 96 -0.98 12.26 10.26
CA LYS A 96 -0.15 13.30 9.63
C LYS A 96 0.65 12.73 8.46
N PRO A 97 0.70 13.42 7.31
CA PRO A 97 1.57 13.04 6.20
C PRO A 97 3.03 13.14 6.62
N TYR A 98 3.84 12.24 6.08
CA TYR A 98 5.29 12.33 6.17
C TYR A 98 5.81 13.36 5.17
N ILE A 99 6.95 13.96 5.46
CA ILE A 99 7.58 14.99 4.61
C ILE A 99 8.92 14.47 4.12
N VAL A 100 9.21 14.72 2.86
CA VAL A 100 10.51 14.49 2.23
C VAL A 100 11.22 15.84 2.11
N LYS A 101 12.46 15.89 2.59
CA LYS A 101 13.32 17.07 2.49
C LYS A 101 14.57 16.71 1.70
N ILE A 102 14.83 17.49 0.65
CA ILE A 102 16.00 17.32 -0.21
C ILE A 102 16.74 18.67 -0.24
N PRO A 103 18.06 18.71 0.06
CA PRO A 103 18.84 19.94 0.01
C PRO A 103 18.65 20.70 -1.31
N GLY A 104 18.36 22.00 -1.20
CA GLY A 104 18.12 22.87 -2.36
C GLY A 104 16.75 22.72 -3.02
N LYS A 105 15.83 21.92 -2.46
CA LYS A 105 14.43 21.83 -2.89
C LYS A 105 13.49 22.20 -1.76
N SER A 106 12.27 22.60 -2.12
CA SER A 106 11.19 22.76 -1.15
C SER A 106 10.78 21.42 -0.56
N ASP A 107 10.39 21.45 0.72
CA ASP A 107 9.78 20.32 1.40
C ASP A 107 8.53 19.84 0.64
N GLU A 108 8.37 18.53 0.50
CA GLU A 108 7.20 17.93 -0.15
C GLU A 108 6.61 16.80 0.68
N ASN A 109 5.31 16.51 0.50
CA ASN A 109 4.71 15.33 1.12
C ASN A 109 5.36 14.05 0.55
N ALA A 110 5.48 13.01 1.39
CA ALA A 110 6.08 11.75 0.97
C ALA A 110 5.28 11.05 -0.14
N GLN A 111 3.94 11.20 -0.16
CA GLN A 111 3.08 10.54 -1.15
C GLN A 111 3.48 10.85 -2.61
N PRO A 112 3.50 12.12 -3.08
CA PRO A 112 3.91 12.43 -4.45
C PRO A 112 5.34 11.99 -4.76
N TYR A 113 6.26 12.15 -3.80
CA TYR A 113 7.64 11.70 -3.96
C TYR A 113 7.72 10.18 -4.19
N LEU A 114 7.00 9.38 -3.38
CA LEU A 114 7.00 7.92 -3.49
C LEU A 114 6.32 7.44 -4.78
N HIS A 115 5.27 8.13 -5.25
CA HIS A 115 4.66 7.85 -6.57
C HIS A 115 5.62 8.13 -7.73
N ALA A 116 6.38 9.22 -7.66
CA ALA A 116 7.42 9.50 -8.66
C ALA A 116 8.52 8.43 -8.61
N LEU A 117 8.94 8.03 -7.41
CA LEU A 117 9.98 7.03 -7.20
C LEU A 117 9.54 5.64 -7.70
N ILE A 118 8.30 5.22 -7.44
CA ILE A 118 7.83 3.91 -7.92
C ILE A 118 7.73 3.89 -9.45
N ALA A 119 7.25 4.97 -10.07
CA ALA A 119 7.21 5.09 -11.53
C ALA A 119 8.61 5.06 -12.17
N GLU A 120 9.63 5.54 -11.47
CA GLU A 120 11.04 5.37 -11.88
C GLU A 120 11.47 3.91 -11.78
N THR A 121 11.18 3.24 -10.66
CA THR A 121 11.64 1.86 -10.41
C THR A 121 10.86 0.80 -11.18
N ASP A 122 9.59 1.05 -11.53
CA ASP A 122 8.75 0.11 -12.31
C ASP A 122 9.37 -0.21 -13.67
N LYS A 123 10.19 0.69 -14.23
CA LYS A 123 10.97 0.45 -15.46
C LYS A 123 11.97 -0.71 -15.34
N THR A 124 12.30 -1.11 -14.12
CA THR A 124 13.28 -2.15 -13.80
C THR A 124 12.62 -3.44 -13.32
N VAL A 125 11.30 -3.43 -13.09
CA VAL A 125 10.52 -4.59 -12.65
C VAL A 125 9.81 -5.17 -13.88
N ALA A 126 9.99 -6.46 -14.12
CA ALA A 126 9.32 -7.14 -15.21
C ALA A 126 7.80 -7.21 -14.94
N PRO A 127 6.94 -7.03 -15.96
CA PRO A 127 5.49 -7.11 -15.83
C PRO A 127 4.99 -8.53 -15.48
#